data_AF-A0A8S3AV97-F1
#
_entry.id   AF-A0A8S3AV97-F1
#
_cell.length_a   1.000
_cell.length_b   1.000
_cell.length_c   1.000
_cell.angle_alpha   90.00
_cell.angle_beta   90.00
_cell.angle_gamma   90.00
#
_symmetry.space_group_name_H-M   'P 1'
#
loop_
_entity.id
_entity.type
_entity.pdbx_description
1 polymer ?
#
loop_
_entity_poly.entity_id
_entity_poly.type
_entity_poly.pdbx_seq_one_letter_code
_entity_poly.pdbx_strand_id
1 'polypeptide(L)'
;MGRDSKPSRDAHREHVATGKNYARLIDLGLGTSKSEWAVWYDLFFPQLDQQIIGEEQRLYFTSDSRLGPHGYQKLLALDRQELIRRAKMNVQPLVEFLREHPNQYFQGAHPGQVDYIIFGRYAYCRMLDPVLTKEIWDEQGEELRNWIRKLSQAYNGHAQLLFDSL
;
A
#
# COMPACT_ATOMS: atom_id res chain seq x y z
N MET A 1 -17.60 -12.28 -49.22
CA MET A 1 -17.43 -10.94 -48.62
C MET A 1 -16.58 -11.08 -47.37
N GLY A 2 -15.28 -10.78 -47.47
CA GLY A 2 -14.36 -10.84 -46.35
C GLY A 2 -14.61 -9.68 -45.38
N ARG A 3 -14.61 -9.97 -44.07
CA ARG A 3 -14.54 -8.93 -43.05
C ARG A 3 -13.07 -8.57 -42.89
N ASP A 4 -12.68 -7.43 -43.45
CA ASP A 4 -11.43 -6.75 -43.13
C ASP A 4 -11.51 -6.28 -41.67
N SER A 5 -11.02 -7.11 -40.74
CA SER A 5 -10.73 -6.67 -39.38
C SER A 5 -9.45 -5.82 -39.42
N LYS A 6 -9.60 -4.51 -39.63
CA LYS A 6 -8.51 -3.56 -39.36
C LYS A 6 -8.12 -3.67 -37.88
N PRO A 7 -6.84 -3.86 -37.53
CA PRO A 7 -6.41 -3.78 -36.15
C PRO A 7 -6.65 -2.34 -35.67
N SER A 8 -7.51 -2.17 -34.67
CA SER A 8 -7.72 -0.90 -33.95
C SER A 8 -6.39 -0.49 -33.32
N ARG A 9 -5.64 0.37 -34.03
CA ARG A 9 -4.36 0.95 -33.60
C ARG A 9 -4.53 2.21 -32.74
N ASP A 10 -5.74 2.46 -32.24
CA ASP A 10 -5.97 3.55 -31.31
C ASP A 10 -5.79 3.03 -29.89
N ALA A 11 -4.53 2.98 -29.44
CA ALA A 11 -4.28 2.96 -28.02
C ALA A 11 -4.87 4.25 -27.45
N HIS A 12 -6.04 4.16 -26.81
CA HIS A 12 -6.70 5.29 -26.16
C HIS A 12 -5.67 6.01 -25.29
N ARG A 13 -5.50 7.32 -25.48
CA ARG A 13 -4.46 8.12 -24.81
C ARG A 13 -4.44 7.91 -23.29
N GLU A 14 -5.60 7.66 -22.70
CA GLU A 14 -5.81 7.33 -21.28
C GLU A 14 -5.17 5.99 -20.88
N HIS A 15 -5.20 4.98 -21.75
CA HIS A 15 -4.53 3.69 -21.51
C HIS A 15 -3.01 3.83 -21.60
N VAL A 16 -2.50 4.68 -22.50
CA VAL A 16 -1.07 4.97 -22.60
C VAL A 16 -0.58 5.73 -21.36
N ALA A 17 -1.34 6.71 -20.87
CA ALA A 17 -1.03 7.41 -19.64
C ALA A 17 -1.05 6.48 -18.42
N THR A 18 -2.09 5.64 -18.31
CA THR A 18 -2.19 4.62 -17.24
C THR A 18 -1.01 3.65 -17.29
N GLY A 19 -0.67 3.13 -18.47
CA GLY A 19 0.48 2.24 -18.65
C GLY A 19 1.81 2.89 -18.26
N LYS A 20 2.00 4.18 -18.56
CA LYS A 20 3.18 4.94 -18.13
C LYS A 20 3.25 5.12 -16.62
N ASN A 21 2.11 5.42 -15.98
CA ASN A 21 2.04 5.54 -14.53
C ASN A 21 2.36 4.21 -13.84
N TYR A 22 1.89 3.09 -14.40
CA TYR A 22 2.19 1.75 -13.89
C TYR A 22 3.66 1.38 -14.07
N ALA A 23 4.21 1.59 -15.26
CA ALA A 23 5.63 1.35 -15.51
C ALA A 23 6.51 2.18 -14.57
N ARG A 24 6.19 3.47 -14.40
CA ARG A 24 6.91 4.35 -13.48
C ARG A 24 6.82 3.86 -12.03
N LEU A 25 5.67 3.43 -11.56
CA LEU A 25 5.53 2.92 -10.20
C LEU A 25 6.34 1.64 -9.99
N ILE A 26 6.32 0.72 -10.94
CA ILE A 26 7.11 -0.52 -10.88
C ILE A 26 8.61 -0.19 -10.91
N ASP A 27 9.04 0.74 -11.77
CA ASP A 27 10.42 1.23 -11.81
C ASP A 27 10.84 1.91 -10.51
N LEU A 28 9.91 2.62 -9.86
CA LEU A 28 10.09 3.22 -8.55
C LEU A 28 9.89 2.23 -7.39
N GLY A 29 9.66 0.95 -7.70
CA GLY A 29 9.68 -0.16 -6.75
C GLY A 29 8.36 -0.90 -6.58
N LEU A 30 7.20 -0.32 -6.92
CA LEU A 30 5.86 -0.87 -6.65
C LEU A 30 5.73 -2.34 -7.05
N GLY A 31 5.64 -3.22 -6.05
CA GLY A 31 5.40 -4.65 -6.25
C GLY A 31 6.63 -5.49 -6.63
N THR A 32 7.85 -4.97 -6.52
CA THR A 32 9.04 -5.81 -6.67
C THR A 32 9.13 -6.80 -5.50
N SER A 33 9.32 -8.09 -5.79
CA SER A 33 9.46 -9.18 -4.79
C SER A 33 10.72 -9.08 -3.93
N LYS A 34 11.35 -7.92 -3.89
CA LYS A 34 12.53 -7.62 -3.07
C LYS A 34 12.08 -7.43 -1.62
N SER A 35 12.94 -7.79 -0.67
CA SER A 35 12.71 -7.63 0.78
C SER A 35 12.31 -6.21 1.18
N GLU A 36 12.59 -5.22 0.33
CA GLU A 36 12.15 -3.83 0.42
C GLU A 36 10.62 -3.67 0.49
N TRP A 37 9.85 -4.59 -0.10
CA TRP A 37 8.37 -4.60 -0.10
C TRP A 37 7.77 -5.39 1.06
N ALA A 38 8.57 -6.22 1.73
CA ALA A 38 8.18 -6.96 2.93
C ALA A 38 8.18 -6.09 4.19
N VAL A 39 8.75 -4.87 4.12
CA VAL A 39 8.90 -3.95 5.27
C VAL A 39 7.60 -3.73 6.04
N TRP A 40 6.45 -3.74 5.35
CA TRP A 40 5.14 -3.50 5.96
C TRP A 40 4.67 -4.66 6.83
N TYR A 41 4.96 -5.89 6.41
CA TYR A 41 4.68 -7.06 7.24
C TYR A 41 5.64 -7.07 8.43
N ASP A 42 6.95 -6.95 8.15
CA ASP A 42 8.00 -7.01 9.17
C ASP A 42 7.83 -5.93 10.26
N LEU A 43 7.48 -4.70 9.87
CA LEU A 43 7.31 -3.58 10.79
C LEU A 43 6.07 -3.70 11.68
N PHE A 44 4.96 -4.20 11.13
CA PHE A 44 3.67 -4.25 11.83
C PHE A 44 3.34 -5.65 12.39
N PHE A 45 4.21 -6.64 12.17
CA PHE A 45 4.03 -7.99 12.68
C PHE A 45 3.77 -8.04 14.20
N PRO A 46 4.48 -7.27 15.06
CA PRO A 46 4.23 -7.27 16.50
C PRO A 46 2.86 -6.72 16.93
N GLN A 47 2.20 -5.93 16.09
CA GLN A 47 0.83 -5.48 16.32
C GLN A 47 -0.17 -6.47 15.73
N LEU A 48 0.16 -7.04 14.56
CA LEU A 48 -0.70 -8.00 13.87
C LEU A 48 -0.93 -9.26 14.70
N ASP A 49 0.10 -9.83 15.32
CA ASP A 49 -0.03 -11.06 16.11
C ASP A 49 -0.88 -10.88 17.38
N GLN A 50 -0.93 -9.66 17.93
CA GLN A 50 -1.75 -9.29 19.08
C GLN A 50 -3.24 -9.16 18.72
N GLN A 51 -3.55 -8.88 17.46
CA GLN A 51 -4.92 -8.71 16.98
C GLN A 51 -5.57 -10.02 16.47
N ILE A 52 -4.84 -11.14 16.48
CA ILE A 52 -5.40 -12.43 16.04
C ILE A 52 -6.37 -12.96 17.09
N ILE A 53 -7.63 -13.11 16.67
CA ILE A 53 -8.69 -13.66 17.49
C ILE A 53 -8.55 -15.19 17.51
N GLY A 54 -8.47 -15.75 18.72
CA GLY A 54 -8.39 -17.19 18.95
C GLY A 54 -6.96 -17.67 19.23
N GLU A 55 -6.81 -18.42 20.32
CA GLU A 55 -5.51 -18.90 20.79
C GLU A 55 -4.85 -19.86 19.80
N GLU A 56 -5.62 -20.79 19.23
CA GLU A 56 -5.12 -21.74 18.24
C GLU A 56 -4.59 -21.03 16.97
N GLN A 57 -5.34 -20.05 16.47
CA GLN A 57 -4.97 -19.26 15.30
C GLN A 57 -3.71 -18.46 15.58
N ARG A 58 -3.61 -17.85 16.78
CA ARG A 58 -2.42 -17.10 17.19
C ARG A 58 -1.20 -18.02 17.34
N LEU A 59 -1.35 -19.18 17.96
CA LEU A 59 -0.28 -20.18 18.11
C LEU A 59 0.23 -20.66 16.76
N TYR A 60 -0.65 -21.00 15.82
CA TYR A 60 -0.24 -21.34 14.46
C TYR A 60 0.46 -20.16 13.77
N PHE A 61 -0.10 -18.95 13.90
CA PHE A 61 0.43 -17.74 13.27
C PHE A 61 1.87 -17.43 13.70
N THR A 62 2.19 -17.63 14.98
CA THR A 62 3.54 -17.39 15.54
C THR A 62 4.44 -18.63 15.52
N SER A 63 3.94 -19.78 15.05
CA SER A 63 4.69 -21.03 15.07
C SER A 63 5.82 -21.10 14.04
N ASP A 64 6.84 -21.89 14.37
CA ASP A 64 7.91 -22.26 13.44
C ASP A 64 7.40 -23.06 12.23
N SER A 65 6.23 -23.73 12.34
CA SER A 65 5.63 -24.43 11.20
C SER A 65 5.19 -23.47 10.09
N ARG A 66 4.83 -22.23 10.45
CA ARG A 66 4.42 -21.18 9.52
C ARG A 66 5.57 -20.24 9.16
N LEU A 67 6.35 -19.82 10.17
CA LEU A 67 7.38 -18.78 10.03
C LEU A 67 8.79 -19.36 9.76
N GLY A 68 8.94 -20.68 9.83
CA GLY A 68 10.23 -21.35 9.81
C GLY A 68 10.94 -21.31 11.18
N PRO A 69 12.07 -22.02 11.32
CA PRO A 69 12.77 -22.15 12.60
C PRO A 69 13.14 -20.80 13.22
N HIS A 70 12.69 -20.58 14.45
CA HIS A 70 12.83 -19.32 15.21
C HIS A 70 12.30 -18.08 14.49
N GLY A 71 11.29 -18.25 13.62
CA GLY A 71 10.80 -17.19 12.75
C GLY A 71 10.18 -16.02 13.53
N TYR A 72 9.43 -16.32 14.59
CA TYR A 72 8.83 -15.32 15.46
C TYR A 72 9.89 -14.44 16.14
N GLN A 73 10.92 -15.05 16.75
CA GLN A 73 12.00 -14.30 17.40
C GLN A 73 12.78 -13.45 16.41
N LYS A 74 13.02 -13.96 15.19
CA LYS A 74 13.69 -13.20 14.13
C LYS A 74 12.92 -11.95 13.73
N LEU A 75 11.59 -12.04 13.58
CA LEU A 75 10.73 -10.90 13.26
C LEU A 75 10.74 -9.86 14.39
N LEU A 76 10.68 -10.29 15.65
CA LEU A 76 10.72 -9.38 16.80
C LEU A 76 12.11 -8.74 17.01
N ALA A 77 13.18 -9.36 16.51
CA ALA A 77 14.55 -8.86 16.63
C ALA A 77 14.97 -7.89 15.52
N LEU A 78 14.10 -7.61 14.54
CA LEU A 78 14.41 -6.69 13.46
C LEU A 78 14.62 -5.26 13.98
N ASP A 79 15.53 -4.52 13.35
CA ASP A 79 15.75 -3.11 13.64
C ASP A 79 14.53 -2.28 13.21
N ARG A 80 13.72 -1.92 14.20
CA ARG A 80 12.49 -1.16 13.98
C ARG A 80 12.77 0.21 13.35
N GLN A 81 13.85 0.89 13.69
CA GLN A 81 14.15 2.22 13.15
C GLN A 81 14.53 2.13 11.67
N GLU A 82 15.32 1.12 11.31
CA GLU A 82 15.63 0.85 9.91
C GLU A 82 14.37 0.48 9.11
N LEU A 83 13.45 -0.31 9.68
CA LEU A 83 12.18 -0.64 9.06
C LEU A 83 11.31 0.61 8.83
N ILE A 84 11.19 1.52 9.80
CA ILE A 84 10.49 2.81 9.62
C ILE A 84 11.13 3.63 8.51
N ARG A 85 12.46 3.75 8.51
CA ARG A 85 13.20 4.49 7.49
C ARG A 85 12.91 3.94 6.09
N ARG A 86 12.94 2.62 5.92
CA ARG A 86 12.58 1.94 4.65
C ARG A 86 11.11 2.13 4.28
N ALA A 87 10.20 2.07 5.25
CA ALA A 87 8.79 2.29 5.00
C ALA A 87 8.52 3.70 4.47
N LYS A 88 9.14 4.73 5.08
CA LYS A 88 9.08 6.12 4.58
C LYS A 88 9.66 6.26 3.17
N MET A 89 10.77 5.60 2.88
CA MET A 89 11.35 5.59 1.53
C MET A 89 10.43 4.96 0.48
N ASN A 90 9.74 3.86 0.82
CA ASN A 90 8.81 3.19 -0.09
C ASN A 90 7.59 4.07 -0.45
N VAL A 91 7.28 5.08 0.36
CA VAL A 91 6.18 6.02 0.11
C VAL A 91 6.62 7.19 -0.79
N GLN A 92 7.93 7.49 -0.90
CA GLN A 92 8.42 8.63 -1.68
C GLN A 92 7.99 8.62 -3.16
N PRO A 93 8.04 7.49 -3.89
CA PRO A 93 7.52 7.41 -5.26
C PRO A 93 6.09 7.91 -5.43
N LEU A 94 5.23 7.57 -4.46
CA LEU A 94 3.83 8.00 -4.46
C LEU A 94 3.73 9.51 -4.23
N VAL A 95 4.51 10.04 -3.28
CA VAL A 95 4.56 11.49 -3.00
C VAL A 95 5.00 12.27 -4.24
N GLU A 96 6.06 11.81 -4.92
CA GLU A 96 6.54 12.39 -6.17
C GLU A 96 5.48 12.36 -7.27
N PHE A 97 4.81 11.23 -7.47
CA PHE A 97 3.73 11.10 -8.43
C PHE A 97 2.60 12.10 -8.15
N LEU A 98 2.14 12.19 -6.90
CA LEU A 98 1.04 13.06 -6.49
C LEU A 98 1.40 14.55 -6.59
N ARG A 99 2.67 14.92 -6.42
CA ARG A 99 3.16 16.28 -6.67
C ARG A 99 3.09 16.68 -8.13
N GLU A 100 3.48 15.76 -9.02
CA GLU A 100 3.44 16.01 -10.47
C GLU A 100 2.00 16.00 -11.02
N HIS A 101 1.08 15.31 -10.33
CA HIS A 101 -0.31 15.13 -10.75
C HIS A 101 -1.27 15.59 -9.64
N PRO A 102 -1.27 16.89 -9.30
CA PRO A 102 -2.03 17.39 -8.17
C PRO A 102 -3.52 17.10 -8.33
N ASN A 103 -4.15 16.64 -7.24
CA ASN A 103 -5.56 16.27 -7.16
C ASN A 103 -6.00 15.08 -8.04
N GLN A 104 -5.08 14.42 -8.75
CA GLN A 104 -5.39 13.25 -9.56
C GLN A 104 -5.18 11.94 -8.79
N TYR A 105 -5.82 10.89 -9.27
CA TYR A 105 -5.52 9.50 -8.97
C TYR A 105 -4.62 8.92 -10.07
N PHE A 106 -4.18 7.66 -9.93
CA PHE A 106 -3.32 7.04 -10.95
C PHE A 106 -3.95 6.95 -12.35
N GLN A 107 -5.29 6.89 -12.40
CA GLN A 107 -6.08 6.87 -13.64
C GLN A 107 -6.75 8.22 -13.96
N GLY A 108 -6.29 9.32 -13.35
CA GLY A 108 -6.82 10.66 -13.58
C GLY A 108 -7.91 11.05 -12.58
N ALA A 109 -9.14 11.30 -13.06
CA ALA A 109 -10.20 11.88 -12.21
C ALA A 109 -10.82 10.90 -11.21
N HIS A 110 -10.72 9.59 -11.45
CA HIS A 110 -11.33 8.55 -10.63
C HIS A 110 -10.27 7.59 -10.05
N PRO A 111 -10.48 7.07 -8.83
CA PRO A 111 -9.57 6.10 -8.23
C PRO A 111 -9.55 4.82 -9.05
N GLY A 112 -8.34 4.35 -9.36
CA GLY A 112 -8.12 3.10 -10.09
C GLY A 112 -7.70 1.96 -9.17
N GLN A 113 -7.49 0.79 -9.77
CA GLN A 113 -7.01 -0.41 -9.04
C GLN A 113 -5.74 -0.14 -8.22
N VAL A 114 -4.79 0.61 -8.77
CA VAL A 114 -3.53 0.93 -8.09
C VAL A 114 -3.76 1.80 -6.86
N ASP A 115 -4.68 2.78 -6.95
CA ASP A 115 -5.03 3.60 -5.79
C ASP A 115 -5.53 2.71 -4.66
N TYR A 116 -6.40 1.72 -4.96
CA TYR A 116 -6.91 0.78 -3.97
C TYR A 116 -5.86 -0.17 -3.41
N ILE A 117 -4.91 -0.65 -4.22
CA ILE A 117 -3.82 -1.52 -3.73
C ILE A 117 -2.95 -0.76 -2.72
N ILE A 118 -2.55 0.46 -3.06
CA ILE A 118 -1.71 1.29 -2.19
C ILE A 118 -2.50 1.71 -0.95
N PHE A 119 -3.76 2.11 -1.12
CA PHE A 119 -4.62 2.51 -0.02
C PHE A 119 -4.95 1.36 0.93
N GLY A 120 -5.14 0.14 0.42
CA GLY A 120 -5.31 -1.05 1.24
C GLY A 120 -4.12 -1.29 2.17
N ARG A 121 -2.90 -0.95 1.72
CA ARG A 121 -1.71 -0.99 2.57
C ARG A 121 -1.71 0.10 3.64
N TYR A 122 -2.03 1.34 3.28
CA TYR A 122 -2.23 2.39 4.27
C TYR A 122 -3.27 1.97 5.32
N ALA A 123 -4.42 1.45 4.88
CA ALA A 123 -5.49 1.00 5.75
C ALA A 123 -5.04 -0.12 6.68
N TYR A 124 -4.34 -1.14 6.16
CA TYR A 124 -3.74 -2.21 6.95
C TYR A 124 -2.83 -1.65 8.06
N CYS A 125 -1.91 -0.74 7.72
CA CYS A 125 -1.04 -0.09 8.68
C CYS A 125 -1.85 0.71 9.72
N ARG A 126 -2.82 1.51 9.26
CA ARG A 126 -3.64 2.39 10.09
C ARG A 126 -4.49 1.63 11.12
N MET A 127 -4.94 0.43 10.76
CA MET A 127 -5.68 -0.47 11.64
C MET A 127 -4.80 -1.12 12.72
N LEU A 128 -3.52 -1.31 12.44
CA LEU A 128 -2.58 -1.95 13.36
C LEU A 128 -1.90 -0.95 14.31
N ASP A 129 -1.45 0.19 13.79
CA ASP A 129 -0.79 1.24 14.57
C ASP A 129 -1.10 2.62 13.97
N PRO A 130 -2.08 3.35 14.52
CA PRO A 130 -2.45 4.69 14.06
C PRO A 130 -1.29 5.68 14.09
N VAL A 131 -0.50 5.62 15.15
CA VAL A 131 0.53 6.61 15.47
C VAL A 131 1.70 6.43 14.50
N LEU A 132 2.17 5.20 14.34
CA LEU A 132 3.22 4.88 13.38
C LEU A 132 2.79 5.14 11.93
N THR A 133 1.54 4.84 11.61
CA THR A 133 1.03 5.07 10.26
C THR A 133 1.00 6.56 9.92
N LYS A 134 0.60 7.41 10.86
CA LYS A 134 0.67 8.86 10.70
C LYS A 134 2.11 9.32 10.41
N GLU A 135 3.08 8.80 11.16
CA GLU A 135 4.50 9.12 10.98
C GLU A 135 5.04 8.71 9.58
N ILE A 136 4.63 7.53 9.11
CA ILE A 136 5.14 6.96 7.83
C ILE A 136 4.41 7.54 6.62
N TRP A 137 3.12 7.86 6.74
CA TRP A 137 2.28 8.26 5.62
C TRP A 137 1.88 9.75 5.70
N ASP A 138 1.14 10.13 6.73
CA ASP A 138 0.52 11.48 6.79
C ASP A 138 1.57 12.60 6.88
N GLU A 139 2.71 12.33 7.50
CA GLU A 139 3.78 13.32 7.71
C GLU A 139 4.71 13.47 6.49
N GLN A 140 4.50 12.72 5.39
CA GLN A 140 5.38 12.77 4.21
C GLN A 140 5.04 13.90 3.22
N GLY A 141 3.86 14.52 3.32
CA GLY A 141 3.45 15.60 2.42
C GLY A 141 1.95 15.87 2.44
N GLU A 142 1.56 17.08 2.04
CA GLU A 142 0.14 17.45 1.96
C GLU A 142 -0.59 16.70 0.82
N GLU A 143 0.11 16.44 -0.26
CA GLU A 143 -0.37 15.73 -1.45
C GLU A 143 -0.81 14.32 -1.09
N LEU A 144 0.00 13.62 -0.29
CA LEU A 144 -0.32 12.29 0.22
C LEU A 144 -1.49 12.33 1.21
N ARG A 145 -1.51 13.27 2.16
CA ARG A 145 -2.66 13.43 3.08
C ARG A 145 -3.96 13.67 2.34
N ASN A 146 -3.93 14.50 1.30
CA ASN A 146 -5.10 14.77 0.48
C ASN A 146 -5.55 13.54 -0.31
N TRP A 147 -4.61 12.78 -0.88
CA TRP A 147 -4.91 11.52 -1.56
C TRP A 147 -5.53 10.47 -0.60
N ILE A 148 -4.95 10.31 0.60
CA ILE A 148 -5.50 9.44 1.66
C ILE A 148 -6.91 9.88 2.01
N ARG A 149 -7.12 11.16 2.34
CA ARG A 149 -8.44 11.69 2.71
C ARG A 149 -9.49 11.45 1.62
N LYS A 150 -9.13 11.68 0.35
CA LYS A 150 -10.03 11.41 -0.79
C LYS A 150 -10.46 9.94 -0.85
N LEU A 151 -9.54 9.01 -0.62
CA LEU A 151 -9.84 7.57 -0.66
C LEU A 151 -10.57 7.09 0.59
N SER A 152 -10.23 7.61 1.78
CA SER A 152 -10.96 7.32 3.01
C SER A 152 -12.43 7.70 2.93
N GLN A 153 -12.73 8.80 2.21
CA GLN A 153 -14.08 9.31 1.98
C GLN A 153 -14.79 8.67 0.77
N ALA A 154 -14.09 7.89 -0.05
CA ALA A 154 -14.70 7.19 -1.18
C ALA A 154 -15.72 6.14 -0.70
N TYR A 155 -16.66 5.76 -1.58
CA TYR A 155 -17.71 4.78 -1.28
C TYR A 155 -18.45 5.05 0.04
N ASN A 156 -18.97 6.28 0.18
CA ASN A 156 -19.69 6.74 1.37
C ASN A 156 -18.86 6.72 2.66
N GLY A 157 -17.54 6.88 2.55
CA GLY A 157 -16.66 6.96 3.70
C GLY A 157 -16.47 5.66 4.46
N HIS A 158 -16.68 4.50 3.82
CA HIS A 158 -16.61 3.20 4.51
C HIS A 158 -15.28 2.98 5.24
N ALA A 159 -14.15 3.33 4.59
CA ALA A 159 -12.84 3.22 5.22
C ALA A 159 -12.69 4.21 6.40
N GLN A 160 -13.18 5.44 6.26
CA GLN A 160 -13.19 6.41 7.36
C GLN A 160 -13.98 5.89 8.58
N LEU A 161 -15.16 5.30 8.36
CA LEU A 161 -15.97 4.71 9.43
C LEU A 161 -15.22 3.60 10.18
N LEU A 162 -14.44 2.78 9.47
CA LEU A 162 -13.58 1.77 10.10
C LEU A 162 -12.47 2.43 10.92
N PHE A 163 -11.82 3.47 10.39
CA PHE A 163 -10.74 4.17 11.11
C PHE A 163 -11.22 4.92 12.35
N ASP A 164 -12.45 5.42 12.34
CA ASP A 164 -13.08 6.14 13.46
C ASP A 164 -13.55 5.17 14.57
N SER A 165 -13.62 3.87 14.28
CA SER A 165 -14.02 2.84 15.25
C SER A 165 -12.88 2.26 16.09
N LEU A 166 -11.64 2.70 15.84
CA LEU A 166 -10.42 2.32 16.54
C LEU A 166 -10.08 3.32 17.66
#